data_AF-A0A7C9J6B2-F1
#
_entry.id   AF-A0A7C9J6B2-F1
#
_cell.length_a   1.000
_cell.length_b   1.000
_cell.length_c   1.000
_cell.angle_alpha   90.00
_cell.angle_beta   90.00
_cell.angle_gamma   90.00
#
_symmetry.space_group_name_H-M   'P 1'
#
loop_
_entity.id
_entity.type
_entity.pdbx_description
1 polymer ?
#
loop_
_entity_poly.entity_id
_entity_poly.type
_entity_poly.pdbx_seq_one_letter_code
_entity_poly.pdbx_strand_id
1 'polypeptide(L)'
;MMLVALTPGLTADPDLVRHIAETEFRRLGIDGRVVTGLDETEEAVVAVGAPLPHPAPVVWYDPADTGPAEVSPGSVHLYGRGLWGLTWAIRHAFHRLRHPAERIAYGPADEQWGDLRLPPHHDGGRLPVAVLIHGGYWRSIWAADLMDALAVDLAGRGYAAWNLEYRRPDRHGWQATVADVAAGLDRLTGIDSLDFDLDLDRVVVFGHSAGGQLALRAAADDGRIALAVSLAGVLDLTEGERRRVGTGAVPHALGGSSAEIPEVYAAADPMSRLPIGVPQLVVIGHDDDLDLIDFNRRYATGAEVTGDDLTYLEGPGDHFAVIDPTSEIWTSAMTEVDRRVRY
;
A
#
# COMPACT_ATOMS: atom_id res chain seq x y z
N MET A 1 5.12 20.77 12.09
CA MET A 1 3.97 20.43 12.93
C MET A 1 3.16 19.38 12.19
N MET A 2 2.92 18.22 12.81
CA MET A 2 2.05 17.18 12.27
C MET A 2 0.62 17.48 12.69
N LEU A 3 -0.30 17.65 11.75
CA LEU A 3 -1.71 17.92 12.07
C LEU A 3 -2.60 16.83 11.47
N VAL A 4 -3.33 16.14 12.34
CA VAL A 4 -4.41 15.23 11.95
C VAL A 4 -5.72 15.84 12.43
N ALA A 5 -6.74 15.90 11.59
CA ALA A 5 -8.01 16.49 11.97
C ALA A 5 -9.19 15.56 11.72
N LEU A 6 -9.98 15.29 12.76
CA LEU A 6 -11.19 14.48 12.73
C LEU A 6 -12.40 15.35 12.39
N THR A 7 -13.18 14.96 11.39
CA THR A 7 -14.38 15.70 10.96
C THR A 7 -15.46 15.79 12.06
N PRO A 8 -16.36 16.80 12.03
CA PRO A 8 -17.43 16.96 13.01
C PRO A 8 -18.43 15.82 12.97
N GLY A 9 -19.09 15.56 14.10
CA GLY A 9 -20.14 14.53 14.17
C GLY A 9 -19.61 13.13 14.47
N LEU A 10 -18.34 13.03 14.86
CA LEU A 10 -17.78 11.81 15.41
C LEU A 10 -18.57 11.36 16.65
N THR A 11 -19.41 10.34 16.49
CA THR A 11 -20.00 9.61 17.63
C THR A 11 -18.98 8.60 18.12
N ALA A 12 -17.91 9.08 18.75
CA ALA A 12 -16.90 8.23 19.35
C ALA A 12 -16.59 8.69 20.76
N ASP A 13 -16.25 7.73 21.61
CA ASP A 13 -15.73 8.00 22.93
C ASP A 13 -14.42 8.81 22.81
N PRO A 14 -14.37 10.06 23.31
CA PRO A 14 -13.18 10.89 23.26
C PRO A 14 -11.97 10.23 23.93
N ASP A 15 -12.18 9.41 24.96
CA ASP A 15 -11.09 8.70 25.64
C ASP A 15 -10.52 7.58 24.76
N LEU A 16 -11.35 6.94 23.93
CA LEU A 16 -10.88 5.98 22.94
C LEU A 16 -10.06 6.65 21.83
N VAL A 17 -10.52 7.81 21.32
CA VAL A 17 -9.75 8.61 20.35
C VAL A 17 -8.40 9.00 20.92
N ARG A 18 -8.38 9.50 22.16
CA ARG A 18 -7.14 9.83 22.88
C ARG A 18 -6.23 8.61 23.03
N HIS A 19 -6.79 7.48 23.44
CA HIS A 19 -6.04 6.24 23.62
C HIS A 19 -5.38 5.76 22.33
N ILE A 20 -6.09 5.79 21.20
CA ILE A 20 -5.54 5.42 19.89
C ILE A 20 -4.38 6.34 19.54
N ALA A 21 -4.58 7.65 19.62
CA ALA A 21 -3.56 8.63 19.26
C ALA A 21 -2.31 8.53 20.14
N GLU A 22 -2.46 8.51 21.47
CA GLU A 22 -1.33 8.41 22.42
C GLU A 22 -0.58 7.08 22.28
N THR A 23 -1.28 6.01 21.91
CA THR A 23 -0.63 4.72 21.64
C THR A 23 0.23 4.79 20.38
N GLU A 24 -0.29 5.39 19.31
CA GLU A 24 0.49 5.56 18.07
C GLU A 24 1.64 6.57 18.23
N PHE A 25 1.44 7.65 18.99
CA PHE A 25 2.51 8.60 19.29
C PHE A 25 3.67 7.93 20.05
N ARG A 26 3.36 7.13 21.08
CA ARG A 26 4.37 6.34 21.80
C ARG A 26 5.08 5.34 20.88
N ARG A 27 4.33 4.66 20.00
CA ARG A 27 4.90 3.71 19.03
C ARG A 27 5.87 4.41 18.06
N LEU A 28 5.53 5.60 17.60
CA LEU A 28 6.33 6.40 16.67
C LEU A 28 7.43 7.22 17.35
N GLY A 29 7.48 7.24 18.69
CA GLY A 29 8.45 8.00 19.46
C GLY A 29 8.30 9.52 19.31
N ILE A 30 7.08 10.01 19.08
CA ILE A 30 6.79 11.45 18.93
C ILE A 30 6.06 12.02 20.14
N ASP A 31 6.39 13.25 20.50
CA ASP A 31 5.63 14.02 21.50
C ASP A 31 4.42 14.66 20.81
N GLY A 32 3.22 14.33 21.28
CA GLY A 32 1.98 14.74 20.62
C GLY A 32 0.79 14.68 21.56
N ARG A 33 -0.23 15.48 21.26
CA ARG A 33 -1.45 15.58 22.08
C ARG A 33 -2.72 15.55 21.23
N VAL A 34 -3.80 15.07 21.85
CA VAL A 34 -5.16 15.21 21.31
C VAL A 34 -5.79 16.47 21.89
N VAL A 35 -6.25 17.35 21.01
CA VAL A 35 -6.88 18.62 21.38
C VAL A 35 -8.29 18.70 20.78
N THR A 36 -9.14 19.49 21.42
CA THR A 36 -10.44 19.87 20.88
C THR A 36 -10.32 21.25 20.22
N GLY A 37 -10.62 21.35 18.92
CA GLY A 37 -10.38 22.58 18.14
C GLY A 37 -8.92 22.74 17.69
N LEU A 38 -8.70 23.57 16.66
CA LEU A 38 -7.39 23.89 16.11
C LEU A 38 -6.82 25.14 16.82
N ASP A 39 -6.28 25.00 18.04
CA ASP A 39 -5.57 26.10 18.70
C ASP A 39 -4.16 25.63 19.15
N GLU A 40 -3.14 26.38 18.73
CA GLU A 40 -1.78 25.89 18.44
C GLU A 40 -0.76 26.15 19.56
N THR A 41 0.03 25.14 19.97
CA THR A 41 1.36 25.34 20.59
C THR A 41 2.38 24.18 20.42
N GLU A 42 2.12 23.07 19.70
CA GLU A 42 2.95 21.83 19.82
C GLU A 42 3.34 21.10 18.51
N GLU A 43 4.25 20.11 18.62
CA GLU A 43 4.91 19.41 17.50
C GLU A 43 3.96 18.51 16.68
N ALA A 44 2.96 17.90 17.32
CA ALA A 44 1.91 17.08 16.71
C ALA A 44 0.54 17.28 17.39
N VAL A 45 -0.52 17.46 16.58
CA VAL A 45 -1.87 17.78 17.05
C VAL A 45 -2.90 16.88 16.35
N VAL A 46 -3.75 16.19 17.11
CA VAL A 46 -5.01 15.62 16.60
C VAL A 46 -6.14 16.55 17.01
N ALA A 47 -6.74 17.26 16.05
CA ALA A 47 -7.85 18.18 16.30
C ALA A 47 -9.19 17.55 15.93
N VAL A 48 -10.16 17.59 16.84
CA VAL A 48 -11.55 17.15 16.55
C VAL A 48 -12.39 18.38 16.20
N GLY A 49 -12.93 18.48 14.97
CA GLY A 49 -13.70 19.64 14.53
C GLY A 49 -13.87 19.80 13.00
N ALA A 50 -14.50 20.90 12.59
CA ALA A 50 -14.79 21.15 11.17
C ALA A 50 -13.52 21.45 10.37
N PRO A 51 -13.46 21.08 9.07
CA PRO A 51 -12.41 21.53 8.20
C PRO A 51 -12.27 23.04 8.23
N LEU A 52 -11.13 23.52 8.73
CA LEU A 52 -10.74 24.92 8.68
C LEU A 52 -9.54 25.04 7.74
N PRO A 53 -9.50 26.06 6.86
CA PRO A 53 -8.31 26.35 6.07
C PRO A 53 -7.10 26.49 6.99
N HIS A 54 -6.03 25.74 6.69
CA HIS A 54 -4.83 25.70 7.50
C HIS A 54 -3.60 25.95 6.61
N PRO A 55 -2.64 26.80 7.05
CA PRO A 55 -1.49 27.18 6.21
C PRO A 55 -0.46 26.07 6.03
N ALA A 56 -0.41 25.09 6.93
CA ALA A 56 0.42 23.89 6.80
C ALA A 56 -0.40 22.69 6.27
N PRO A 57 0.22 21.74 5.55
CA PRO A 57 -0.43 20.50 5.14
C PRO A 57 -1.06 19.73 6.32
N VAL A 58 -2.30 19.28 6.13
CA VAL A 58 -3.10 18.56 7.14
C VAL A 58 -3.50 17.19 6.62
N VAL A 59 -3.53 16.19 7.50
CA VAL A 59 -4.18 14.92 7.22
C VAL A 59 -5.58 14.96 7.83
N TRP A 60 -6.58 15.16 6.99
CA TRP A 60 -7.99 15.08 7.38
C TRP A 60 -8.39 13.61 7.45
N TYR A 61 -9.06 13.23 8.53
CA TYR A 61 -9.57 11.88 8.70
C TYR A 61 -11.04 11.86 9.08
N ASP A 62 -11.86 11.19 8.26
CA ASP A 62 -13.27 10.93 8.56
C ASP A 62 -13.50 9.44 8.86
N PRO A 63 -13.92 9.05 10.06
CA PRO A 63 -14.17 7.64 10.35
C PRO A 63 -15.29 7.00 9.52
N ALA A 64 -16.24 7.80 9.02
CA ALA A 64 -17.30 7.35 8.13
C ALA A 64 -16.85 7.38 6.66
N ASP A 65 -17.50 6.55 5.83
CA ASP A 65 -17.28 6.60 4.39
C ASP A 65 -18.08 7.78 3.80
N THR A 66 -17.46 8.95 3.80
CA THR A 66 -18.03 10.20 3.26
C THR A 66 -17.68 10.43 1.79
N GLY A 67 -16.85 9.56 1.21
CA GLY A 67 -16.20 9.82 -0.06
C GLY A 67 -15.04 10.82 0.04
N PRO A 68 -14.37 11.10 -1.09
CA PRO A 68 -13.27 12.05 -1.12
C PRO A 68 -13.82 13.47 -0.88
N ALA A 69 -13.08 14.26 -0.10
CA ALA A 69 -13.40 15.65 0.17
C ALA A 69 -12.26 16.52 -0.35
N GLU A 70 -12.63 17.70 -0.88
CA GLU A 70 -11.65 18.67 -1.31
C GLU A 70 -10.92 19.25 -0.08
N VAL A 71 -9.59 19.22 -0.12
CA VAL A 71 -8.73 19.72 0.96
C VAL A 71 -7.72 20.71 0.43
N SER A 72 -7.16 21.53 1.32
CA SER A 72 -6.17 22.53 0.95
C SER A 72 -4.93 21.90 0.28
N PRO A 73 -4.26 22.60 -0.66
CA PRO A 73 -3.07 22.07 -1.34
C PRO A 73 -2.04 21.45 -0.38
N GLY A 74 -1.53 20.27 -0.73
CA GLY A 74 -0.58 19.51 0.09
C GLY A 74 -1.22 18.67 1.21
N SER A 75 -2.48 18.94 1.56
CA SER A 75 -3.26 18.13 2.52
C SER A 75 -3.79 16.86 1.88
N VAL A 76 -4.20 15.90 2.70
CA VAL A 76 -4.81 14.62 2.27
C VAL A 76 -6.08 14.38 3.07
N HIS A 77 -7.10 13.80 2.43
CA HIS A 77 -8.31 13.31 3.11
C HIS A 77 -8.34 11.79 3.08
N LEU A 78 -8.28 11.17 4.25
CA LEU A 78 -8.51 9.75 4.47
C LEU A 78 -9.90 9.57 5.08
N TYR A 79 -10.60 8.49 4.75
CA TYR A 79 -11.98 8.31 5.23
C TYR A 79 -12.40 6.83 5.28
N GLY A 80 -13.52 6.54 5.95
CA GLY A 80 -14.24 5.28 5.81
C GLY A 80 -13.65 4.06 6.51
N ARG A 81 -12.64 4.23 7.37
CA ARG A 81 -11.93 3.11 8.04
C ARG A 81 -12.29 2.98 9.53
N GLY A 82 -13.36 3.63 9.98
CA GLY A 82 -13.79 3.61 11.39
C GLY A 82 -12.76 4.26 12.33
N LEU A 83 -12.79 3.93 13.62
CA LEU A 83 -11.83 4.56 14.56
C LEU A 83 -10.39 4.10 14.35
N TRP A 84 -10.21 2.87 13.86
CA TRP A 84 -8.89 2.32 13.61
C TRP A 84 -8.13 3.07 12.51
N GLY A 85 -8.82 3.66 11.53
CA GLY A 85 -8.15 4.48 10.51
C GLY A 85 -7.45 5.73 11.04
N LEU A 86 -7.74 6.18 12.27
CA LEU A 86 -6.98 7.28 12.90
C LEU A 86 -5.50 6.91 13.06
N THR A 87 -5.22 5.63 13.35
CA THR A 87 -3.85 5.11 13.39
C THR A 87 -3.12 5.36 12.07
N TRP A 88 -3.79 5.09 10.94
CA TRP A 88 -3.20 5.29 9.61
C TRP A 88 -3.05 6.76 9.25
N ALA A 89 -4.01 7.62 9.63
CA ALA A 89 -3.88 9.06 9.46
C ALA A 89 -2.68 9.64 10.22
N ILE A 90 -2.46 9.19 11.46
CA ILE A 90 -1.29 9.59 12.27
C ILE A 90 0.01 9.12 11.62
N ARG A 91 0.08 7.85 11.19
CA ARG A 91 1.26 7.30 10.52
C ARG A 91 1.58 8.03 9.22
N HIS A 92 0.57 8.27 8.38
CA HIS A 92 0.70 9.02 7.14
C HIS A 92 1.27 10.42 7.39
N ALA A 93 0.70 11.14 8.36
CA ALA A 93 1.15 12.47 8.73
C ALA A 93 2.61 12.45 9.24
N PHE A 94 2.98 11.44 10.03
CA PHE A 94 4.34 11.26 10.55
C PHE A 94 5.34 11.01 9.41
N HIS A 95 5.05 10.03 8.55
CA HIS A 95 5.94 9.66 7.45
C HIS A 95 6.10 10.80 6.45
N ARG A 96 5.02 11.51 6.08
CA ARG A 96 5.12 12.66 5.18
C ARG A 96 5.91 13.83 5.78
N LEU A 97 5.79 14.09 7.08
CA LEU A 97 6.50 15.18 7.73
C LEU A 97 8.00 14.87 7.89
N ARG A 98 8.35 13.64 8.29
CA ARG A 98 9.74 13.25 8.59
C ARG A 98 10.50 12.80 7.35
N HIS A 99 9.79 12.29 6.35
CA HIS A 99 10.36 11.67 5.15
C HIS A 99 9.53 12.10 3.91
N PRO A 100 9.67 13.36 3.48
CA PRO A 100 8.90 13.90 2.36
C PRO A 100 9.18 13.11 1.09
N ALA A 101 8.14 12.95 0.29
CA ALA A 101 8.20 12.36 -1.04
C ALA A 101 7.91 13.42 -2.11
N GLU A 102 8.43 13.22 -3.30
CA GLU A 102 7.98 13.94 -4.48
C GLU A 102 6.77 13.23 -5.08
N ARG A 103 5.64 13.93 -5.16
CA ARG A 103 4.45 13.40 -5.83
C ARG A 103 4.54 13.63 -7.32
N ILE A 104 4.49 12.56 -8.09
CA ILE A 104 4.61 12.59 -9.54
C ILE A 104 3.36 11.97 -10.15
N ALA A 105 2.66 12.75 -10.97
CA ALA A 105 1.53 12.25 -11.75
C ALA A 105 2.00 11.34 -12.88
N TYR A 106 1.26 10.27 -13.13
CA TYR A 106 1.40 9.42 -14.32
C TYR A 106 0.15 9.44 -15.21
N GLY A 107 -0.91 10.15 -14.79
CA GLY A 107 -2.13 10.32 -15.55
C GLY A 107 -2.94 11.54 -15.07
N PRO A 108 -4.04 11.86 -15.77
CA PRO A 108 -4.83 13.07 -15.50
C PRO A 108 -5.78 12.97 -14.30
N ALA A 109 -6.07 11.78 -13.78
CA ALA A 109 -7.00 11.63 -12.65
C ALA A 109 -6.31 11.88 -11.31
N ASP A 110 -7.09 12.30 -10.30
CA ASP A 110 -6.60 12.67 -8.96
C ASP A 110 -5.89 11.53 -8.20
N GLU A 111 -6.12 10.29 -8.63
CA GLU A 111 -5.55 9.08 -8.03
C GLU A 111 -4.48 8.44 -8.93
N GLN A 112 -4.07 9.12 -10.02
CA GLN A 112 -3.03 8.66 -10.94
C GLN A 112 -1.67 9.30 -10.63
N TRP A 113 -1.12 8.99 -9.46
CA TRP A 113 0.18 9.48 -9.01
C TRP A 113 0.97 8.43 -8.23
N GLY A 114 2.28 8.63 -8.14
CA GLY A 114 3.15 7.93 -7.20
C GLY A 114 3.98 8.91 -6.38
N ASP A 115 4.20 8.57 -5.12
CA ASP A 115 5.09 9.31 -4.23
C ASP A 115 6.49 8.68 -4.30
N LEU A 116 7.43 9.38 -4.93
CA LEU A 116 8.83 8.98 -5.06
C LEU A 116 9.63 9.43 -3.83
N ARG A 117 10.30 8.46 -3.20
CA ARG A 117 11.29 8.71 -2.14
C ARG A 117 12.64 8.16 -2.58
N LEU A 118 13.65 9.04 -2.56
CA LEU A 118 15.02 8.66 -2.82
C LEU A 118 15.77 8.35 -1.52
N PRO A 119 16.86 7.56 -1.59
CA PRO A 119 17.74 7.36 -0.45
C PRO A 119 18.25 8.70 0.10
N PRO A 120 18.30 8.89 1.43
CA PRO A 120 18.80 10.14 2.03
C PRO A 120 20.23 10.51 1.60
N HIS A 121 21.01 9.49 1.24
CA HIS A 121 22.36 9.62 0.70
C HIS A 121 22.48 8.70 -0.53
N HIS A 122 22.74 9.29 -1.69
CA HIS A 122 23.10 8.57 -2.91
C HIS A 122 24.20 9.36 -3.64
N ASP A 123 25.02 8.67 -4.42
CA ASP A 123 26.16 9.22 -5.16
C ASP A 123 25.81 9.65 -6.60
N GLY A 124 24.52 9.64 -6.94
CA GLY A 124 24.03 9.92 -8.29
C GLY A 124 24.10 8.71 -9.24
N GLY A 125 24.46 7.52 -8.76
CA GLY A 125 24.36 6.29 -9.53
C GLY A 125 22.93 5.80 -9.76
N ARG A 126 22.74 4.85 -10.70
CA ARG A 126 21.45 4.22 -10.97
C ARG A 126 20.95 3.46 -9.73
N LEU A 127 19.78 3.84 -9.23
CA LEU A 127 19.17 3.24 -8.03
C LEU A 127 18.22 2.09 -8.40
N PRO A 128 18.27 0.92 -7.73
CA PRO A 128 17.22 -0.08 -7.86
C PRO A 128 15.89 0.50 -7.40
N VAL A 129 14.79 0.06 -8.02
CA VAL A 129 13.46 0.63 -7.77
C VAL A 129 12.63 -0.34 -6.95
N ALA A 130 11.97 0.17 -5.91
CA ALA A 130 10.96 -0.57 -5.16
C ALA A 130 9.59 0.08 -5.38
N VAL A 131 8.74 -0.56 -6.17
CA VAL A 131 7.37 -0.12 -6.42
C VAL A 131 6.47 -0.72 -5.35
N LEU A 132 5.61 0.09 -4.73
CA LEU A 132 4.70 -0.36 -3.67
C LEU A 132 3.26 -0.19 -4.14
N ILE A 133 2.49 -1.27 -4.09
CA ILE A 133 1.07 -1.31 -4.45
C ILE A 133 0.27 -1.65 -3.18
N HIS A 134 -0.55 -0.71 -2.73
CA HIS A 134 -1.29 -0.87 -1.48
C HIS A 134 -2.44 -1.88 -1.57
N GLY A 135 -2.86 -2.37 -0.41
CA GLY A 135 -4.00 -3.28 -0.26
C GLY A 135 -5.34 -2.59 -0.03
N GLY A 136 -6.23 -3.29 0.68
CA GLY A 136 -7.54 -2.74 1.06
C GLY A 136 -8.73 -3.29 0.28
N TYR A 137 -8.65 -4.54 -0.19
CA TYR A 137 -9.74 -5.19 -0.96
C TYR A 137 -10.23 -4.37 -2.17
N TRP A 138 -9.33 -3.61 -2.78
CA TRP A 138 -9.64 -2.71 -3.91
C TRP A 138 -10.78 -1.73 -3.62
N ARG A 139 -10.97 -1.30 -2.37
CA ARG A 139 -12.00 -0.34 -1.97
C ARG A 139 -11.44 1.07 -1.88
N SER A 140 -12.23 2.04 -2.32
CA SER A 140 -11.88 3.48 -2.35
C SER A 140 -11.59 4.12 -0.99
N ILE A 141 -11.95 3.46 0.11
CA ILE A 141 -11.59 3.91 1.47
C ILE A 141 -10.10 3.69 1.78
N TRP A 142 -9.39 2.84 1.03
CA TRP A 142 -7.95 2.57 1.21
C TRP A 142 -7.12 3.28 0.13
N ALA A 143 -5.90 3.69 0.51
CA ALA A 143 -5.00 4.47 -0.33
C ALA A 143 -3.54 4.09 -0.06
N ALA A 144 -2.62 4.69 -0.81
CA ALA A 144 -1.18 4.44 -0.72
C ALA A 144 -0.56 4.68 0.68
N ASP A 145 -1.28 5.34 1.60
CA ASP A 145 -0.82 5.57 2.98
C ASP A 145 -0.53 4.28 3.77
N LEU A 146 -1.14 3.15 3.37
CA LEU A 146 -0.82 1.84 3.94
C LEU A 146 0.66 1.46 3.78
N MET A 147 1.31 1.93 2.71
CA MET A 147 2.67 1.52 2.34
C MET A 147 3.73 2.56 2.71
N ASP A 148 3.37 3.66 3.37
CA ASP A 148 4.31 4.75 3.67
C ASP A 148 5.51 4.30 4.51
N ALA A 149 5.29 3.46 5.52
CA ALA A 149 6.36 2.95 6.37
C ALA A 149 7.38 2.15 5.56
N LEU A 150 6.92 1.32 4.62
CA LEU A 150 7.77 0.55 3.72
C LEU A 150 8.50 1.45 2.74
N ALA A 151 7.84 2.47 2.19
CA ALA A 151 8.49 3.42 1.30
C ALA A 151 9.67 4.13 1.98
N VAL A 152 9.52 4.49 3.25
CA VAL A 152 10.60 5.07 4.07
C VAL A 152 11.72 4.07 4.32
N ASP A 153 11.39 2.85 4.75
CA ASP A 153 12.38 1.80 5.02
C ASP A 153 13.18 1.41 3.77
N LEU A 154 12.51 1.22 2.63
CA LEU A 154 13.13 0.88 1.35
C LEU A 154 14.04 2.01 0.84
N ALA A 155 13.63 3.27 0.98
CA ALA A 155 14.51 4.40 0.68
C ALA A 155 15.74 4.40 1.61
N GLY A 156 15.56 4.15 2.90
CA GLY A 156 16.65 3.98 3.87
C GLY A 156 17.61 2.84 3.53
N ARG A 157 17.12 1.78 2.87
CA ARG A 157 17.95 0.68 2.38
C ARG A 157 18.69 1.02 1.08
N GLY A 158 18.35 2.09 0.38
CA GLY A 158 19.01 2.49 -0.87
C GLY A 158 18.20 2.25 -2.15
N TYR A 159 16.90 1.96 -2.05
CA TYR A 159 16.01 1.90 -3.21
C TYR A 159 15.45 3.29 -3.55
N ALA A 160 15.17 3.54 -4.83
CA ALA A 160 14.18 4.54 -5.20
C ALA A 160 12.79 3.94 -4.91
N ALA A 161 12.15 4.37 -3.83
CA ALA A 161 10.85 3.84 -3.42
C ALA A 161 9.73 4.62 -4.10
N TRP A 162 8.93 3.92 -4.91
CA TRP A 162 7.82 4.45 -5.69
C TRP A 162 6.50 3.95 -5.09
N ASN A 163 5.88 4.75 -4.22
CA ASN A 163 4.63 4.39 -3.56
C ASN A 163 3.44 4.79 -4.45
N LEU A 164 2.81 3.80 -5.09
CA LEU A 164 1.85 4.00 -6.16
C LEU A 164 0.41 4.09 -5.63
N GLU A 165 -0.29 5.16 -5.99
CA GLU A 165 -1.75 5.23 -5.94
C GLU A 165 -2.32 4.87 -7.32
N TYR A 166 -3.53 4.31 -7.37
CA TYR A 166 -4.18 3.89 -8.63
C TYR A 166 -5.65 4.31 -8.66
N ARG A 167 -6.50 3.87 -9.59
CA ARG A 167 -7.97 3.98 -9.48
C ARG A 167 -8.63 2.71 -8.96
N ARG A 168 -9.59 2.77 -8.03
CA ARG A 168 -10.21 1.57 -7.42
C ARG A 168 -11.42 1.11 -8.23
N PRO A 169 -11.63 -0.20 -8.38
CA PRO A 169 -12.68 -0.73 -9.22
C PRO A 169 -14.10 -0.35 -8.78
N ASP A 170 -14.32 -0.16 -7.47
CA ASP A 170 -15.61 0.20 -6.90
C ASP A 170 -16.16 1.55 -7.42
N ARG A 171 -15.27 2.44 -7.91
CA ARG A 171 -15.63 3.71 -8.54
C ARG A 171 -15.26 3.83 -10.02
N HIS A 172 -14.26 3.08 -10.47
CA HIS A 172 -13.66 3.26 -11.80
C HIS A 172 -13.66 1.99 -12.67
N GLY A 173 -14.09 0.85 -12.12
CA GLY A 173 -14.06 -0.45 -12.77
C GLY A 173 -12.65 -1.08 -12.81
N TRP A 174 -12.61 -2.41 -12.90
CA TRP A 174 -11.36 -3.19 -12.85
C TRP A 174 -10.31 -2.77 -13.88
N GLN A 175 -10.75 -2.39 -15.09
CA GLN A 175 -9.82 -2.01 -16.16
C GLN A 175 -9.07 -0.71 -15.85
N ALA A 176 -9.67 0.23 -15.11
CA ALA A 176 -8.97 1.43 -14.69
C ALA A 176 -7.84 1.10 -13.71
N THR A 177 -8.09 0.18 -12.76
CA THR A 177 -7.07 -0.30 -11.81
C THR A 177 -5.88 -0.93 -12.51
N VAL A 178 -6.12 -1.85 -13.44
CA VAL A 178 -5.05 -2.53 -14.17
C VAL A 178 -4.27 -1.55 -15.05
N ALA A 179 -4.97 -0.65 -15.75
CA ALA A 179 -4.33 0.37 -16.57
C ALA A 179 -3.48 1.34 -15.75
N ASP A 180 -3.92 1.68 -14.54
CA ASP A 180 -3.21 2.60 -13.66
C ASP A 180 -1.95 1.98 -13.06
N VAL A 181 -1.98 0.70 -12.68
CA VAL A 181 -0.76 -0.03 -12.25
C VAL A 181 0.26 -0.08 -13.38
N ALA A 182 -0.16 -0.41 -14.61
CA ALA A 182 0.74 -0.42 -15.77
C ALA A 182 1.30 0.97 -16.09
N ALA A 183 0.45 2.01 -16.11
CA ALA A 183 0.89 3.38 -16.36
C ALA A 183 1.84 3.90 -15.25
N GLY A 184 1.59 3.51 -14.00
CA GLY A 184 2.46 3.82 -12.87
C GLY A 184 3.84 3.17 -12.96
N LEU A 185 3.93 1.95 -13.50
CA LEU A 185 5.21 1.29 -13.80
C LEU A 185 5.93 1.95 -14.98
N ASP A 186 5.20 2.26 -16.06
CA ASP A 186 5.78 2.92 -17.23
C ASP A 186 6.30 4.33 -16.89
N ARG A 187 5.70 5.02 -15.92
CA ARG A 187 6.13 6.35 -15.45
C ARG A 187 7.55 6.38 -14.89
N LEU A 188 8.08 5.25 -14.43
CA LEU A 188 9.45 5.14 -13.94
C LEU A 188 10.49 5.51 -15.02
N THR A 189 10.11 5.44 -16.29
CA THR A 189 10.94 5.93 -17.40
C THR A 189 10.77 7.43 -17.56
N GLY A 190 11.87 8.18 -17.61
CA GLY A 190 11.84 9.62 -17.91
C GLY A 190 11.18 10.44 -16.80
N ILE A 191 11.57 10.21 -15.54
CA ILE A 191 11.20 11.12 -14.45
C ILE A 191 12.07 12.37 -14.56
N ASP A 192 11.49 13.43 -15.16
CA ASP A 192 12.18 14.71 -15.43
C ASP A 192 12.75 15.41 -14.20
N SER A 193 12.26 15.11 -12.99
CA SER A 193 12.75 15.68 -11.74
C SER A 193 14.06 15.06 -11.25
N LEU A 194 14.51 13.96 -11.85
CA LEU A 194 15.76 13.30 -11.50
C LEU A 194 16.89 13.73 -12.43
N ASP A 195 18.04 14.09 -11.85
CA ASP A 195 19.28 14.38 -12.59
C ASP A 195 20.03 13.10 -13.02
N PHE A 196 19.46 11.91 -12.79
CA PHE A 196 20.03 10.60 -13.08
C PHE A 196 18.92 9.58 -13.41
N ASP A 197 19.30 8.49 -14.09
CA ASP A 197 18.37 7.43 -14.45
C ASP A 197 18.16 6.42 -13.31
N LEU A 198 16.92 5.95 -13.15
CA LEU A 198 16.62 4.78 -12.32
C LEU A 198 17.20 3.50 -12.94
N ASP A 199 17.51 2.52 -12.10
CA ASP A 199 17.91 1.19 -12.57
C ASP A 199 16.68 0.33 -12.88
N LEU A 200 16.14 0.51 -14.08
CA LEU A 200 14.96 -0.23 -14.55
C LEU A 200 15.24 -1.73 -14.81
N ASP A 201 16.49 -2.18 -14.72
CA ASP A 201 16.84 -3.61 -14.76
C ASP A 201 16.65 -4.26 -13.36
N ARG A 202 16.46 -3.45 -12.31
CA ARG A 202 16.29 -3.88 -10.92
C ARG A 202 15.03 -3.28 -10.30
N VAL A 203 13.89 -3.52 -10.96
CA VAL A 203 12.56 -3.14 -10.45
C VAL A 203 11.97 -4.29 -9.64
N VAL A 204 11.73 -4.02 -8.35
CA VAL A 204 11.02 -4.92 -7.44
C VAL A 204 9.63 -4.36 -7.18
N VAL A 205 8.59 -5.14 -7.44
CA VAL A 205 7.20 -4.74 -7.17
C VAL A 205 6.71 -5.44 -5.91
N PHE A 206 6.45 -4.66 -4.87
CA PHE A 206 5.87 -5.09 -3.62
C PHE A 206 4.38 -4.78 -3.62
N GLY A 207 3.58 -5.74 -3.18
CA GLY A 207 2.15 -5.54 -3.02
C GLY A 207 1.64 -6.09 -1.70
N HIS A 208 0.80 -5.33 -1.00
CA HIS A 208 0.14 -5.80 0.23
C HIS A 208 -1.29 -6.27 -0.02
N SER A 209 -1.67 -7.46 0.44
CA SER A 209 -3.07 -7.93 0.39
C SER A 209 -3.62 -7.93 -1.04
N ALA A 210 -4.68 -7.16 -1.32
CA ALA A 210 -5.16 -6.90 -2.67
C ALA A 210 -4.08 -6.33 -3.62
N GLY A 211 -3.14 -5.55 -3.11
CA GLY A 211 -1.96 -5.08 -3.83
C GLY A 211 -0.95 -6.19 -4.12
N GLY A 212 -0.85 -7.22 -3.26
CA GLY A 212 -0.03 -8.42 -3.50
C GLY A 212 -0.53 -9.21 -4.71
N GLN A 213 -1.84 -9.28 -4.86
CA GLN A 213 -2.46 -9.79 -6.08
C GLN A 213 -2.11 -8.93 -7.30
N LEU A 214 -2.22 -7.60 -7.20
CA LEU A 214 -1.87 -6.69 -8.31
C LEU A 214 -0.39 -6.77 -8.69
N ALA A 215 0.51 -6.95 -7.72
CA ALA A 215 1.95 -7.10 -7.96
C ALA A 215 2.26 -8.37 -8.78
N LEU A 216 1.70 -9.52 -8.39
CA LEU A 216 1.87 -10.76 -9.15
C LEU A 216 1.18 -10.68 -10.51
N ARG A 217 0.01 -10.05 -10.59
CA ARG A 217 -0.67 -9.80 -11.86
C ARG A 217 0.18 -8.96 -12.81
N ALA A 218 0.78 -7.86 -12.31
CA ALA A 218 1.65 -7.01 -13.10
C ALA A 218 2.88 -7.78 -13.60
N ALA A 219 3.50 -8.62 -12.75
CA ALA A 219 4.60 -9.49 -13.16
C ALA A 219 4.21 -10.50 -14.25
N ALA A 220 2.98 -11.01 -14.21
CA ALA A 220 2.47 -11.90 -15.26
C ALA A 220 2.15 -11.18 -16.58
N ASP A 221 2.01 -9.84 -16.56
CA ASP A 221 1.77 -9.02 -17.74
C ASP A 221 3.05 -8.35 -18.28
N ASP A 222 4.07 -8.17 -17.42
CA ASP A 222 5.31 -7.45 -17.72
C ASP A 222 6.56 -8.17 -17.17
N GLY A 223 7.27 -8.84 -18.09
CA GLY A 223 8.52 -9.54 -17.79
C GLY A 223 9.73 -8.64 -17.50
N ARG A 224 9.57 -7.29 -17.49
CA ARG A 224 10.62 -6.36 -17.06
C ARG A 224 10.79 -6.32 -15.54
N ILE A 225 9.79 -6.77 -14.79
CA ILE A 225 9.85 -6.83 -13.33
C ILE A 225 10.91 -7.86 -12.93
N ALA A 226 11.90 -7.44 -12.14
CA ALA A 226 13.00 -8.31 -11.72
C ALA A 226 12.59 -9.25 -10.57
N LEU A 227 11.68 -8.81 -9.71
CA LEU A 227 11.12 -9.59 -8.60
C LEU A 227 9.73 -9.06 -8.21
N ALA A 228 8.78 -9.96 -8.06
CA ALA A 228 7.46 -9.65 -7.50
C ALA A 228 7.34 -10.15 -6.06
N VAL A 229 6.98 -9.27 -5.13
CA VAL A 229 6.85 -9.57 -3.70
C VAL A 229 5.39 -9.42 -3.28
N SER A 230 4.75 -10.54 -2.97
CA SER A 230 3.39 -10.57 -2.42
C SER A 230 3.46 -10.62 -0.89
N LEU A 231 3.00 -9.56 -0.23
CA LEU A 231 2.89 -9.43 1.21
C LEU A 231 1.44 -9.70 1.62
N ALA A 232 1.15 -10.90 2.13
CA ALA A 232 -0.19 -11.36 2.51
C ALA A 232 -1.24 -11.30 1.39
N GLY A 233 -0.85 -11.64 0.16
CA GLY A 233 -1.66 -11.40 -1.04
C GLY A 233 -2.95 -12.22 -1.15
N VAL A 234 -3.95 -11.70 -1.88
CA VAL A 234 -5.15 -12.47 -2.27
C VAL A 234 -4.87 -13.28 -3.54
N LEU A 235 -4.24 -14.44 -3.40
CA LEU A 235 -3.62 -15.14 -4.55
C LEU A 235 -4.48 -16.20 -5.25
N ASP A 236 -5.69 -16.48 -4.75
CA ASP A 236 -6.68 -17.38 -5.38
C ASP A 236 -8.04 -16.64 -5.41
N LEU A 237 -8.28 -15.87 -6.46
CA LEU A 237 -9.46 -15.01 -6.57
C LEU A 237 -10.75 -15.83 -6.72
N THR A 238 -10.69 -16.95 -7.43
CA THR A 238 -11.84 -17.85 -7.59
C THR A 238 -12.27 -18.42 -6.24
N GLU A 239 -11.32 -18.85 -5.42
CA GLU A 239 -11.62 -19.32 -4.08
C GLU A 239 -12.02 -18.18 -3.13
N GLY A 240 -11.39 -17.01 -3.27
CA GLY A 240 -11.77 -15.79 -2.55
C GLY A 240 -13.22 -15.38 -2.79
N GLU A 241 -13.72 -15.51 -4.03
CA GLU A 241 -15.14 -15.37 -4.34
C GLU A 241 -15.99 -16.42 -3.62
N ARG A 242 -15.65 -17.71 -3.77
CA ARG A 242 -16.41 -18.83 -3.21
C ARG A 242 -16.56 -18.72 -1.69
N ARG A 243 -15.49 -18.31 -1.00
CA ARG A 243 -15.46 -18.13 0.45
C ARG A 243 -15.95 -16.75 0.91
N ARG A 244 -16.27 -15.86 -0.03
CA ARG A 244 -16.72 -14.48 0.22
C ARG A 244 -15.73 -13.67 1.07
N VAL A 245 -14.43 -13.89 0.85
CA VAL A 245 -13.34 -13.18 1.50
C VAL A 245 -13.50 -11.67 1.32
N GLY A 246 -13.20 -10.91 2.38
CA GLY A 246 -13.41 -9.46 2.40
C GLY A 246 -14.87 -9.03 2.25
N THR A 247 -15.84 -9.88 2.63
CA THR A 247 -17.28 -9.63 2.43
C THR A 247 -17.65 -9.54 0.95
N GLY A 248 -17.11 -10.45 0.12
CA GLY A 248 -17.37 -10.49 -1.32
C GLY A 248 -16.57 -9.45 -2.12
N ALA A 249 -15.35 -9.15 -1.67
CA ALA A 249 -14.51 -8.15 -2.31
C ALA A 249 -14.14 -8.48 -3.75
N VAL A 250 -13.85 -9.75 -4.05
CA VAL A 250 -13.42 -10.19 -5.39
C VAL A 250 -14.47 -9.90 -6.46
N PRO A 251 -15.71 -10.43 -6.40
CA PRO A 251 -16.69 -10.17 -7.45
C PRO A 251 -17.10 -8.69 -7.53
N HIS A 252 -17.05 -7.96 -6.39
CA HIS A 252 -17.27 -6.52 -6.39
C HIS A 252 -16.18 -5.77 -7.17
N ALA A 253 -14.91 -6.16 -6.99
CA ALA A 253 -13.78 -5.56 -7.69
C ALA A 253 -13.77 -5.90 -9.19
N LEU A 254 -13.99 -7.17 -9.54
CA LEU A 254 -13.94 -7.64 -10.93
C LEU A 254 -15.19 -7.27 -11.74
N GLY A 255 -16.30 -6.93 -11.07
CA GLY A 255 -17.56 -6.51 -11.71
C GLY A 255 -18.50 -7.67 -12.05
N GLY A 256 -18.31 -8.85 -11.45
CA GLY A 256 -19.11 -10.06 -11.67
C GLY A 256 -18.50 -11.28 -11.00
N SER A 257 -19.23 -12.39 -11.00
CA SER A 257 -18.74 -13.70 -10.53
C SER A 257 -17.82 -14.39 -11.55
N SER A 258 -17.00 -15.35 -11.10
CA SER A 258 -16.17 -16.18 -11.98
C SER A 258 -16.98 -16.95 -13.03
N ALA A 259 -18.25 -17.25 -12.74
CA ALA A 259 -19.16 -17.89 -13.70
C ALA A 259 -19.64 -16.93 -14.81
N GLU A 260 -19.77 -15.64 -14.50
CA GLU A 260 -20.27 -14.61 -15.44
C GLU A 260 -19.14 -14.02 -16.29
N ILE A 261 -17.95 -13.85 -15.70
CA ILE A 261 -16.80 -13.20 -16.32
C ILE A 261 -15.51 -14.04 -16.20
N PRO A 262 -15.51 -15.31 -16.68
CA PRO A 262 -14.40 -16.24 -16.50
C PRO A 262 -13.07 -15.71 -17.04
N GLU A 263 -13.09 -14.96 -18.16
CA GLU A 263 -11.87 -14.42 -18.75
C GLU A 263 -11.27 -13.25 -17.95
N VAL A 264 -12.10 -12.50 -17.22
CA VAL A 264 -11.61 -11.46 -16.31
C VAL A 264 -10.92 -12.11 -15.12
N TYR A 265 -11.50 -13.19 -14.57
CA TYR A 265 -10.88 -13.98 -13.50
C TYR A 265 -9.58 -14.63 -13.97
N ALA A 266 -9.58 -15.31 -15.12
CA ALA A 266 -8.39 -15.97 -15.68
C ALA A 266 -7.25 -14.97 -15.92
N ALA A 267 -7.57 -13.73 -16.31
CA ALA A 267 -6.58 -12.67 -16.43
C ALA A 267 -6.14 -12.14 -15.06
N ALA A 268 -7.06 -11.89 -14.12
CA ALA A 268 -6.79 -11.23 -12.84
C ALA A 268 -6.12 -12.12 -11.79
N ASP A 269 -6.47 -13.40 -11.75
CA ASP A 269 -6.14 -14.31 -10.67
C ASP A 269 -4.72 -14.88 -10.80
N PRO A 270 -3.78 -14.58 -9.87
CA PRO A 270 -2.44 -15.12 -9.91
C PRO A 270 -2.41 -16.65 -9.98
N MET A 271 -3.28 -17.34 -9.22
CA MET A 271 -3.39 -18.80 -9.24
C MET A 271 -3.65 -19.34 -10.65
N SER A 272 -4.50 -18.66 -11.41
CA SER A 272 -4.87 -19.05 -12.78
C SER A 272 -3.79 -18.71 -13.82
N ARG A 273 -2.78 -17.93 -13.42
CA ARG A 273 -1.70 -17.43 -14.27
C ARG A 273 -0.37 -18.15 -14.08
N LEU A 274 -0.30 -19.12 -13.17
CA LEU A 274 0.91 -19.94 -12.98
C LEU A 274 1.22 -20.82 -14.22
N PRO A 275 2.49 -20.94 -14.63
CA PRO A 275 3.65 -20.19 -14.12
C PRO A 275 3.66 -18.73 -14.61
N ILE A 276 4.00 -17.79 -13.73
CA ILE A 276 4.13 -16.35 -14.03
C ILE A 276 5.38 -16.07 -14.85
N GLY A 277 6.48 -16.80 -14.62
CA GLY A 277 7.72 -16.66 -15.39
C GLY A 277 8.61 -15.48 -14.96
N VAL A 278 8.31 -14.87 -13.81
CA VAL A 278 9.12 -13.85 -13.14
C VAL A 278 9.46 -14.36 -11.73
N PRO A 279 10.65 -14.08 -11.19
CA PRO A 279 11.00 -14.40 -9.81
C PRO A 279 9.99 -13.84 -8.80
N GLN A 280 9.59 -14.66 -7.82
CA GLN A 280 8.57 -14.33 -6.83
C GLN A 280 9.04 -14.55 -5.39
N LEU A 281 8.57 -13.69 -4.51
CA LEU A 281 8.61 -13.87 -3.06
C LEU A 281 7.20 -13.73 -2.50
N VAL A 282 6.67 -14.78 -1.90
CA VAL A 282 5.36 -14.78 -1.23
C VAL A 282 5.59 -14.81 0.27
N VAL A 283 5.07 -13.82 0.98
CA VAL A 283 5.26 -13.59 2.41
C VAL A 283 3.91 -13.59 3.12
N ILE A 284 3.75 -14.38 4.19
CA ILE A 284 2.50 -14.43 4.96
C ILE A 284 2.77 -14.63 6.46
N GLY A 285 2.02 -13.93 7.31
CA GLY A 285 2.12 -14.07 8.76
C GLY A 285 1.37 -15.29 9.31
N HIS A 286 1.87 -15.92 10.37
CA HIS A 286 1.22 -17.03 11.05
C HIS A 286 -0.15 -16.66 11.65
N ASP A 287 -0.32 -15.40 12.04
CA ASP A 287 -1.51 -14.87 12.72
C ASP A 287 -2.40 -14.06 11.76
N ASP A 288 -2.21 -14.21 10.45
CA ASP A 288 -3.08 -13.65 9.42
C ASP A 288 -4.41 -14.42 9.30
N ASP A 289 -5.33 -13.92 8.48
CA ASP A 289 -6.57 -14.58 8.12
C ASP A 289 -6.31 -15.97 7.51
N LEU A 290 -7.04 -16.96 8.01
CA LEU A 290 -6.83 -18.36 7.62
C LEU A 290 -7.10 -18.63 6.14
N ASP A 291 -7.99 -17.87 5.49
CA ASP A 291 -8.22 -18.00 4.05
C ASP A 291 -7.03 -17.45 3.27
N LEU A 292 -6.43 -16.33 3.71
CA LEU A 292 -5.22 -15.80 3.08
C LEU A 292 -4.02 -16.75 3.26
N ILE A 293 -3.84 -17.33 4.44
CA ILE A 293 -2.81 -18.35 4.68
C ILE A 293 -3.00 -19.54 3.72
N ASP A 294 -4.22 -20.05 3.60
CA ASP A 294 -4.53 -21.15 2.67
C ASP A 294 -4.25 -20.77 1.21
N PHE A 295 -4.65 -19.57 0.76
CA PHE A 295 -4.41 -19.12 -0.61
C PHE A 295 -2.92 -19.02 -0.93
N ASN A 296 -2.13 -18.45 -0.03
CA ASN A 296 -0.69 -18.27 -0.22
C ASN A 296 0.06 -19.62 -0.21
N ARG A 297 -0.32 -20.56 0.66
CA ARG A 297 0.24 -21.93 0.66
C ARG A 297 -0.10 -22.71 -0.60
N ARG A 298 -1.38 -22.67 -1.04
CA ARG A 298 -1.83 -23.32 -2.29
C ARG A 298 -1.09 -22.74 -3.49
N TYR A 299 -0.93 -21.42 -3.53
CA TYR A 299 -0.23 -20.74 -4.61
C TYR A 299 1.24 -21.16 -4.68
N ALA A 300 1.93 -21.22 -3.54
CA ALA A 300 3.32 -21.71 -3.47
C ALA A 300 3.45 -23.16 -3.96
N THR A 301 2.51 -24.05 -3.57
CA THR A 301 2.48 -25.43 -4.08
C THR A 301 2.23 -25.47 -5.60
N GLY A 302 1.33 -24.64 -6.13
CA GLY A 302 1.06 -24.54 -7.56
C GLY A 302 2.28 -24.06 -8.36
N ALA A 303 2.99 -23.07 -7.83
CA ALA A 303 4.21 -22.54 -8.41
C ALA A 303 5.31 -23.62 -8.47
N GLU A 304 5.49 -24.39 -7.40
CA GLU A 304 6.44 -25.51 -7.36
C GLU A 304 6.10 -26.58 -8.42
N VAL A 305 4.82 -26.95 -8.55
CA VAL A 305 4.36 -27.95 -9.54
C VAL A 305 4.57 -27.49 -10.98
N THR A 306 4.39 -26.19 -11.24
CA THR A 306 4.57 -25.59 -12.57
C THR A 306 6.03 -25.22 -12.87
N GLY A 307 6.92 -25.32 -11.88
CA GLY A 307 8.36 -25.03 -12.01
C GLY A 307 8.69 -23.54 -12.02
N ASP A 308 7.84 -22.70 -11.43
CA ASP A 308 8.05 -21.25 -11.33
C ASP A 308 9.11 -20.91 -10.26
N ASP A 309 9.85 -19.81 -10.42
CA ASP A 309 10.84 -19.37 -9.42
C ASP A 309 10.13 -18.62 -8.29
N LEU A 310 9.71 -19.36 -7.26
CA LEU A 310 9.04 -18.83 -6.09
C LEU A 310 9.80 -19.17 -4.80
N THR A 311 10.02 -18.16 -3.96
CA THR A 311 10.32 -18.35 -2.54
C THR A 311 9.07 -18.09 -1.71
N TYR A 312 8.73 -19.04 -0.85
CA TYR A 312 7.64 -18.92 0.11
C TYR A 312 8.20 -18.68 1.51
N LEU A 313 7.76 -17.60 2.16
CA LEU A 313 8.18 -17.20 3.49
C LEU A 313 6.95 -17.05 4.39
N GLU A 314 6.85 -17.93 5.38
CA GLU A 314 5.79 -17.89 6.39
C GLU A 314 6.45 -17.74 7.76
N GLY A 315 6.01 -16.75 8.55
CA GLY A 315 6.70 -16.36 9.78
C GLY A 315 5.81 -15.64 10.80
N PRO A 316 6.34 -15.27 11.98
CA PRO A 316 5.57 -14.61 13.03
C PRO A 316 5.00 -13.26 12.59
N GLY A 317 3.73 -12.99 12.91
CA GLY A 317 3.08 -11.72 12.61
C GLY A 317 1.65 -11.88 12.07
N ASP A 318 0.91 -10.78 12.12
CA ASP A 318 -0.45 -10.66 11.56
C ASP A 318 -0.44 -10.08 10.14
N HIS A 319 -1.63 -9.79 9.62
CA HIS A 319 -1.84 -9.20 8.28
C HIS A 319 -1.08 -7.89 8.01
N PHE A 320 -0.79 -7.12 9.06
CA PHE A 320 -0.13 -5.82 8.95
C PHE A 320 1.34 -5.89 9.34
N ALA A 321 1.79 -6.95 10.03
CA ALA A 321 3.20 -7.16 10.36
C ALA A 321 4.08 -7.27 9.10
N VAL A 322 3.56 -7.83 8.00
CA VAL A 322 4.29 -7.91 6.70
C VAL A 322 4.54 -6.54 6.06
N ILE A 323 3.84 -5.50 6.52
CA ILE A 323 4.05 -4.09 6.12
C ILE A 323 4.49 -3.21 7.31
N ASP A 324 5.11 -3.82 8.33
CA ASP A 324 5.71 -3.12 9.44
C ASP A 324 7.24 -3.26 9.37
N PRO A 325 7.98 -2.17 9.07
CA PRO A 325 9.44 -2.21 9.00
C PRO A 325 10.15 -2.71 10.25
N THR A 326 9.47 -2.68 11.39
CA THR A 326 10.01 -3.12 12.69
C THR A 326 9.76 -4.60 12.97
N SER A 327 9.01 -5.30 12.11
CA SER A 327 8.67 -6.71 12.31
C SER A 327 9.79 -7.66 11.87
N GLU A 328 9.80 -8.84 12.49
CA GLU A 328 10.72 -9.93 12.13
C GLU A 328 10.44 -10.47 10.73
N ILE A 329 9.15 -10.60 10.36
CA ILE A 329 8.74 -11.12 9.06
C ILE A 329 9.14 -10.19 7.91
N TRP A 330 9.03 -8.86 8.09
CA TRP A 330 9.53 -7.90 7.11
C TRP A 330 11.05 -7.96 6.97
N THR A 331 11.77 -8.06 8.09
CA THR A 331 13.24 -8.21 8.08
C THR A 331 13.67 -9.46 7.32
N SER A 332 12.95 -10.57 7.52
CA SER A 332 13.21 -11.82 6.80
C SER A 332 12.88 -11.71 5.31
N ALA A 333 11.77 -11.05 4.96
CA ALA A 333 11.41 -10.78 3.57
C ALA A 333 12.50 -9.95 2.85
N MET A 334 12.99 -8.88 3.48
CA MET A 334 14.05 -8.06 2.89
C MET A 334 15.38 -8.80 2.74
N THR A 335 15.67 -9.78 3.60
CA THR A 335 16.84 -10.65 3.44
C THR A 335 16.76 -11.44 2.13
N GLU A 336 15.59 -11.98 1.79
CA GLU A 336 15.38 -12.68 0.52
C GLU A 336 15.38 -11.75 -0.70
N VAL A 337 14.81 -10.54 -0.56
CA VAL A 337 14.86 -9.52 -1.62
C VAL A 337 16.31 -9.14 -1.93
N ASP A 338 17.10 -8.82 -0.92
CA ASP A 338 18.48 -8.37 -1.11
C ASP A 338 19.36 -9.49 -1.71
N ARG A 339 19.07 -10.76 -1.40
CA ARG A 339 19.73 -11.93 -2.02
C ARG A 339 19.49 -12.02 -3.54
N ARG A 340 18.35 -11.52 -4.03
CA ARG A 340 17.93 -11.63 -5.44
C ARG A 340 18.26 -10.38 -6.26
N VAL A 341 18.35 -9.21 -5.65
CA VAL A 341 18.36 -7.92 -6.37
C VAL A 341 19.68 -7.13 -6.18
N ARG A 342 20.43 -7.38 -5.09
CA ARG A 342 21.66 -6.62 -4.80
C ARG A 342 22.96 -7.31 -5.25
N TYR A 343 22.92 -8.59 -5.62
CA TYR A 343 24.08 -9.40 -6.02
C TYR A 343 23.80 -10.14 -7.32
#